data_AF-A0A953IRA6-F1
#
_entry.id   AF-A0A953IRA6-F1
#
_cell.length_a   1.000
_cell.length_b   1.000
_cell.length_c   1.000
_cell.angle_alpha   90.00
_cell.angle_beta   90.00
_cell.angle_gamma   90.00
#
_symmetry.space_group_name_H-M   'P 1'
#
loop_
_entity.id
_entity.type
_entity.pdbx_description
1 polymer ?
#
loop_
_entity_poly.entity_id
_entity_poly.type
_entity_poly.pdbx_seq_one_letter_code
_entity_poly.pdbx_strand_id
1 'polypeptide(L)' 'LESRWIATLRGPVTIGVIAVACALGYLDFRFATKDWRQGHPDLATFFSRFSERASMHATRPTG' A
#
# COMPACT_ATOMS: atom_id res chain seq x y z
N LEU A 1 -0.93 9.49 -15.10
CA LEU A 1 0.26 8.73 -14.67
C LEU A 1 -0.11 7.46 -13.91
N GLU A 2 -1.01 7.52 -12.92
CA GLU A 2 -1.43 6.38 -12.08
C GLU A 2 -2.04 5.19 -12.86
N SER A 3 -2.81 5.48 -13.91
CA SER A 3 -3.58 4.48 -14.65
C SER A 3 -2.74 3.39 -15.33
N ARG A 4 -1.45 3.65 -15.64
CA ARG A 4 -0.62 2.70 -16.40
C ARG A 4 -0.07 1.56 -15.53
N TRP A 5 0.10 1.77 -14.23
CA TRP A 5 0.73 0.79 -13.33
C TRP A 5 -0.21 0.25 -12.26
N ILE A 6 -1.35 0.89 -12.02
CA ILE A 6 -2.33 0.40 -11.05
C ILE A 6 -2.87 -1.00 -11.40
N ALA A 7 -2.94 -1.34 -12.69
CA ALA A 7 -3.31 -2.68 -13.15
C ALA A 7 -2.33 -3.76 -12.64
N THR A 8 -1.05 -3.43 -12.54
CA THR A 8 -0.02 -4.33 -12.00
C THR A 8 -0.24 -4.61 -10.52
N LEU A 9 -0.68 -3.61 -9.74
CA LEU A 9 -1.00 -3.79 -8.32
C LEU A 9 -2.26 -4.63 -8.06
N ARG A 10 -3.16 -4.68 -9.03
CA ARG A 10 -4.37 -5.52 -8.99
C ARG A 10 -4.13 -6.94 -9.51
N GLY A 11 -2.95 -7.22 -10.06
CA GLY A 11 -2.55 -8.52 -10.61
C GLY A 11 -1.88 -9.46 -9.60
N PRO A 12 -1.07 -10.42 -10.06
CA PRO A 12 -0.34 -11.35 -9.19
C PRO A 12 0.52 -10.64 -8.14
N VAL A 13 0.62 -11.23 -6.96
CA VAL A 13 1.52 -10.71 -5.91
C VAL A 13 2.97 -10.94 -6.34
N THR A 14 3.65 -9.85 -6.67
CA THR A 14 5.09 -9.84 -7.02
C THR A 14 5.87 -9.02 -6.00
N ILE A 15 7.20 -9.06 -6.08
CA ILE A 15 8.07 -8.25 -5.23
C ILE A 15 7.73 -6.75 -5.30
N GLY A 16 7.35 -6.24 -6.47
CA GLY A 16 6.94 -4.84 -6.65
C GLY A 16 5.66 -4.49 -5.89
N VAL A 17 4.68 -5.39 -5.91
CA VAL A 17 3.40 -5.21 -5.17
C VAL A 17 3.65 -5.17 -3.67
N ILE A 18 4.48 -6.10 -3.16
CA ILE A 18 4.85 -6.14 -1.74
C ILE A 18 5.62 -4.88 -1.34
N ALA A 19 6.61 -4.46 -2.14
CA ALA A 19 7.41 -3.28 -1.87
C ALA A 19 6.55 -2.01 -1.78
N VAL A 20 5.59 -1.84 -2.70
CA VAL A 20 4.65 -0.71 -2.66
C VAL A 20 3.79 -0.77 -1.40
N ALA A 21 3.20 -1.92 -1.06
CA ALA A 21 2.40 -2.05 0.15
C ALA A 21 3.19 -1.73 1.42
N CYS A 22 4.43 -2.20 1.54
CA CYS A 22 5.30 -1.88 2.68
C CYS A 22 5.62 -0.38 2.75
N ALA A 23 5.93 0.26 1.62
CA ALA A 23 6.20 1.69 1.58
C ALA A 23 5.00 2.53 2.05
N LEU A 24 3.78 2.18 1.61
CA LEU A 24 2.55 2.85 2.03
C LEU A 24 2.27 2.65 3.52
N GLY A 25 2.45 1.43 4.04
CA GLY A 25 2.34 1.16 5.47
C GLY A 25 3.36 1.97 6.30
N TYR A 26 4.56 2.19 5.77
CA TYR A 26 5.56 3.02 6.43
C TYR A 26 5.20 4.51 6.41
N LEU A 27 4.60 5.00 5.32
CA LEU A 27 4.06 6.36 5.26
C LEU A 27 2.96 6.55 6.30
N ASP A 28 2.06 5.59 6.48
CA ASP A 28 1.06 5.63 7.55
C ASP A 28 1.69 5.64 8.94
N PHE A 29 2.75 4.86 9.16
CA PHE A 29 3.40 4.75 10.47
C PHE A 29 4.23 5.98 10.85
N ARG A 30 5.01 6.54 9.92
CA ARG A 30 5.98 7.62 10.23
C ARG A 30 5.58 9.00 9.71
N PHE A 31 4.66 9.07 8.76
CA PHE A 31 4.26 10.29 8.08
C PHE A 31 2.74 10.43 7.98
N ALA A 32 2.01 10.00 9.03
CA ALA A 32 0.55 10.01 9.07
C ALA A 32 -0.09 11.39 8.72
N THR A 33 0.60 12.49 9.03
CA THR A 33 0.13 13.86 8.75
C THR A 33 0.18 14.25 7.27
N LYS A 34 0.87 13.48 6.43
CA LYS A 34 1.11 13.80 5.01
C LYS A 34 0.01 13.30 4.07
N ASP A 35 -1.05 12.70 4.63
CA ASP A 35 -2.23 12.10 3.96
C ASP A 35 -1.99 11.70 2.50
N TRP A 36 -1.11 10.71 2.29
CA TRP A 36 -0.76 10.25 0.95
C TRP A 36 -1.96 9.70 0.16
N ARG A 37 -3.08 9.40 0.82
CA ARG A 37 -4.30 8.92 0.14
C ARG A 37 -4.97 10.04 -0.63
N GLN A 38 -4.81 11.29 -0.18
CA GLN A 38 -5.33 12.44 -0.89
C GLN A 38 -4.67 12.54 -2.27
N GLY A 39 -5.47 12.51 -3.33
CA GLY A 39 -4.98 12.53 -4.72
C GLY A 39 -4.56 11.17 -5.29
N HIS A 40 -4.59 10.08 -4.48
CA HIS A 40 -4.25 8.72 -4.89
C HIS A 40 -5.32 7.68 -4.50
N PRO A 41 -6.59 7.85 -4.94
CA PRO A 41 -7.71 7.01 -4.50
C PRO A 41 -7.59 5.54 -4.92
N ASP A 42 -6.99 5.29 -6.07
CA ASP A 42 -6.75 3.96 -6.61
C ASP A 42 -5.71 3.21 -5.75
N LEU A 43 -4.64 3.90 -5.36
CA LEU A 43 -3.61 3.37 -4.46
C LEU A 43 -4.14 3.15 -3.05
N ALA A 44 -4.98 4.06 -2.55
CA ALA A 44 -5.66 3.90 -1.26
C ALA A 44 -6.56 2.66 -1.24
N THR A 45 -7.32 2.43 -2.31
CA THR A 45 -8.18 1.25 -2.48
C THR A 45 -7.37 -0.05 -2.59
N PHE A 46 -6.23 0.00 -3.29
CA PHE A 46 -5.31 -1.14 -3.32
C PHE A 46 -4.80 -1.46 -1.92
N PHE A 47 -4.30 -0.46 -1.18
CA PHE A 47 -3.66 -0.68 0.11
C PHE A 47 -4.65 -1.15 1.17
N SER A 48 -5.88 -0.61 1.21
CA SER A 48 -6.90 -1.07 2.16
C SER A 48 -7.11 -2.59 2.05
N ARG A 49 -7.31 -3.09 0.84
CA ARG A 49 -7.46 -4.53 0.56
C ARG A 49 -6.18 -5.33 0.81
N PHE A 50 -5.03 -4.83 0.36
CA PHE A 50 -3.77 -5.57 0.49
C PHE A 50 -3.32 -5.69 1.95
N SER A 51 -3.58 -4.67 2.76
CA SER A 51 -3.22 -4.62 4.18
C SER A 51 -3.97 -5.63 5.06
N GLU A 52 -5.07 -6.20 4.56
CA GLU A 52 -5.88 -7.24 5.23
C GLU A 52 -5.26 -8.64 5.16
N ARG A 53 -4.20 -8.84 4.37
CA ARG A 53 -3.53 -10.13 4.25
C ARG A 53 -2.87 -10.52 5.57
N ALA A 54 -2.94 -11.81 5.92
CA ALA A 54 -2.32 -12.35 7.14
C ALA A 54 -0.83 -11.98 7.28
N SER A 55 -0.07 -12.01 6.18
CA SER A 55 1.33 -11.59 6.16
C SER A 55 1.52 -10.12 6.54
N MET A 56 0.65 -9.23 6.06
CA MET A 56 0.72 -7.79 6.36
C MET A 56 0.36 -7.51 7.82
N HIS A 57 -0.64 -8.20 8.36
CA HIS A 57 -0.99 -8.11 9.78
C HIS A 57 0.13 -8.60 10.69
N ALA A 58 0.71 -9.76 10.36
CA ALA A 58 1.77 -10.39 11.16
C ALA A 58 3.06 -9.55 11.24
N THR A 59 3.30 -8.67 10.25
CA THR A 59 4.52 -7.86 10.16
C THR A 59 4.26 -6.37 10.35
N ARG A 60 3.14 -5.98 10.98
CA ARG A 60 2.90 -4.56 11.28
C ARG A 60 4.01 -4.02 12.19
N PRO A 61 4.59 -2.85 11.88
CA PRO A 61 5.60 -2.25 12.73
C PRO A 61 5.00 -1.89 14.09
N THR A 62 5.72 -2.23 15.14
CA THR A 62 5.46 -1.76 16.51
C THR A 62 6.24 -0.48 16.75
N GLY A 63 5.63 0.50 17.41
CA GLY A 63 6.24 1.78 17.77
C GLY A 63 5.86 2.18 19.18
#